data_AF-A0A7V9NGK5-F1
#
_entry.id   AF-A0A7V9NGK5-F1
#
_cell.length_a   1.000
_cell.length_b   1.000
_cell.length_c   1.000
_cell.angle_alpha   90.00
_cell.angle_beta   90.00
_cell.angle_gamma   90.00
#
_symmetry.space_group_name_H-M   'P 1'
#
loop_
_entity.id
_entity.type
_entity.pdbx_description
1 polymer ?
#
loop_
_entity_poly.entity_id
_entity_poly.type
_entity_poly.pdbx_seq_one_letter_code
_entity_poly.pdbx_strand_id
1 'polypeptide(L)' 'ELTTLRRVWVRVVVDGERLLERELPAGETVPLSPRETIVLRAGDAGAVRLAIAGKDQGPLGEEGRAVTRSFDVTALR' A
#
# COMPACT_ATOMS: atom_id res chain seq x y z
N GLU A 1 0.78 6.46 -4.59
CA GLU A 1 2.04 6.01 -3.99
C GLU A 1 1.79 5.34 -2.65
N LEU A 2 2.67 4.41 -2.29
CA LEU A 2 2.73 3.82 -0.96
C LEU A 2 3.90 4.45 -0.21
N THR A 3 3.71 4.80 1.06
CA THR A 3 4.78 5.29 1.92
C THR A 3 4.84 4.48 3.22
N THR A 4 6.05 4.22 3.71
CA THR A 4 6.27 3.51 4.98
C THR A 4 6.69 4.46 6.10
N LEU A 5 6.12 4.29 7.29
CA LEU A 5 6.49 5.06 8.49
C LEU A 5 7.54 4.34 9.35
N ARG A 6 7.60 3.01 9.22
CA ARG A 6 8.53 2.12 9.92
C ARG A 6 8.98 1.03 8.97
N ARG A 7 10.03 0.29 9.34
CA ARG A 7 10.43 -0.92 8.61
C ARG A 7 9.29 -1.91 8.63
N VAL A 8 8.88 -2.39 7.45
CA VAL A 8 7.74 -3.28 7.33
C VAL A 8 7.85 -4.13 6.07
N TRP A 9 7.51 -5.42 6.20
CA TRP A 9 7.30 -6.28 5.06
C TRP A 9 5.99 -5.93 4.36
N VAL A 10 6.04 -5.79 3.04
CA VAL A 10 4.86 -5.54 2.21
C VAL A 10 4.85 -6.41 0.95
N ARG A 11 3.64 -6.70 0.48
CA ARG A 11 3.36 -7.22 -0.86
C ARG A 11 2.38 -6.28 -1.55
N VAL A 12 2.72 -5.88 -2.77
CA VAL A 12 1.94 -4.95 -3.59
C VAL A 12 1.61 -5.61 -4.92
N VAL A 13 0.33 -5.68 -5.24
CA VAL A 13 -0.18 -6.11 -6.54
C VAL A 13 -0.96 -4.96 -7.14
N VAL A 14 -0.64 -4.59 -8.38
CA VAL A 14 -1.27 -3.51 -9.14
C VAL A 14 -1.85 -4.13 -10.40
N ASP A 15 -3.16 -3.98 -10.61
CA ASP A 15 -3.86 -4.50 -11.79
C ASP A 15 -3.57 -5.99 -12.06
N GLY A 16 -3.49 -6.80 -10.99
CA GLY A 16 -3.19 -8.23 -11.06
C GLY A 16 -1.71 -8.60 -11.14
N GLU A 17 -0.82 -7.64 -11.39
CA GLU A 17 0.63 -7.87 -11.46
C GLU A 17 1.32 -7.53 -10.14
N ARG A 18 2.15 -8.44 -9.65
CA ARG A 18 2.92 -8.22 -8.41
C ARG A 18 4.08 -7.27 -8.67
N LEU A 19 3.95 -6.05 -8.15
CA LEU A 19 4.97 -5.02 -8.24
C LEU A 19 6.16 -5.33 -7.32
N LEU A 20 5.89 -5.68 -6.05
CA LEU A 20 6.94 -6.03 -5.09
C LEU A 20 6.43 -6.94 -3.98
N GLU A 21 7.37 -7.62 -3.33
CA GLU A 21 7.16 -8.42 -2.14
C GLU A 21 8.46 -8.50 -1.34
N ARG A 22 8.67 -7.54 -0.45
CA ARG A 22 9.92 -7.40 0.31
C ARG A 22 9.72 -6.56 1.57
N GLU A 23 10.72 -6.55 2.43
CA GLU A 23 10.83 -5.55 3.48
C GLU A 23 11.23 -4.19 2.90
N LEU A 24 10.53 -3.14 3.33
CA LEU A 24 10.85 -1.75 3.03
C LEU A 24 11.39 -1.09 4.30
N PRO A 25 12.41 -0.22 4.19
CA PRO A 25 12.85 0.62 5.30
C PRO A 25 11.77 1.65 5.66
N ALA A 26 11.93 2.32 6.81
CA ALA A 26 11.10 3.47 7.17
C ALA A 26 11.39 4.65 6.21
N GLY A 27 10.36 5.39 5.83
CA GLY A 27 10.46 6.54 4.93
C GLY A 27 10.58 6.18 3.45
N GLU A 28 10.44 4.91 3.07
CA GLU A 28 10.41 4.51 1.66
C GLU A 28 9.11 4.99 1.01
N THR A 29 9.22 5.57 -0.18
CA THR A 29 8.08 5.85 -1.05
C THR A 29 8.16 4.98 -2.30
N VAL A 30 7.08 4.24 -2.57
CA VAL A 30 6.93 3.39 -3.74
C VAL A 30 5.88 4.01 -4.68
N PRO A 31 6.27 4.46 -5.88
CA PRO A 31 5.30 4.94 -6.86
C PRO A 31 4.40 3.78 -7.32
N LEU A 32 3.10 4.07 -7.41
CA LEU A 32 2.09 3.12 -7.89
C LEU A 32 1.36 3.76 -9.07
N SER A 33 1.20 3.01 -10.16
CA SER A 33 0.49 3.46 -11.37
C SER A 33 -0.69 2.53 -11.72
N PRO A 34 -1.72 2.44 -10.85
CA PRO A 34 -2.87 1.56 -11.08
C PRO A 34 -3.84 2.12 -12.12
N ARG A 35 -4.40 1.21 -12.94
CA ARG A 35 -5.54 1.50 -13.82
C ARG A 35 -6.87 1.15 -13.16
N GLU A 36 -6.93 0.06 -12.43
CA GLU A 36 -8.16 -0.53 -11.89
C GLU A 36 -8.04 -0.89 -10.42
N THR A 37 -7.02 -1.67 -10.03
CA THR A 37 -6.96 -2.25 -8.68
C THR A 37 -5.60 -2.16 -8.03
N ILE A 38 -5.60 -2.02 -6.71
CA ILE A 38 -4.43 -2.20 -5.86
C ILE A 38 -4.77 -3.21 -4.77
N VAL A 39 -3.94 -4.23 -4.58
CA VAL A 39 -4.00 -5.12 -3.42
C VAL A 39 -2.71 -5.00 -2.62
N LEU A 40 -2.84 -4.57 -1.37
CA LEU A 40 -1.73 -4.39 -0.44
C LEU A 40 -1.84 -5.38 0.70
N ARG A 41 -0.74 -6.05 1.02
CA ARG A 41 -0.56 -6.76 2.28
C ARG A 41 0.61 -6.15 3.04
N ALA A 42 0.42 -5.87 4.32
CA ALA A 42 1.46 -5.36 5.20
C ALA A 42 1.56 -6.21 6.47
N GLY A 43 2.78 -6.40 6.98
CA GLY A 43 3.02 -7.04 8.27
C GLY A 43 2.64 -6.16 9.47
N ASP A 44 2.78 -4.84 9.33
CA ASP A 44 2.27 -3.80 10.23
C ASP A 44 1.48 -2.79 9.39
N ALA A 45 0.15 -2.85 9.48
CA ALA A 45 -0.74 -2.01 8.70
C ALA A 45 -0.69 -0.54 9.09
N GLY A 46 -0.39 -0.23 10.35
CA GLY A 46 -0.18 1.14 10.82
C GLY A 46 1.12 1.75 10.30
N ALA A 47 2.06 0.94 9.82
CA ALA A 47 3.31 1.41 9.22
C ALA A 47 3.20 1.77 7.74
N VAL A 48 2.07 1.53 7.08
CA VAL A 48 1.89 1.74 5.63
C VAL A 48 0.80 2.77 5.39
N ARG A 49 1.10 3.85 4.67
CA ARG A 49 0.11 4.80 4.14
C ARG A 49 -0.02 4.66 2.63
N LEU A 50 -1.23 4.90 2.13
CA LEU A 50 -1.53 4.84 0.71
C LEU A 50 -2.13 6.16 0.25
N ALA A 51 -1.62 6.72 -0.85
CA ALA A 51 -2.28 7.79 -1.59
C ALA A 51 -2.61 7.31 -3.02
N ILE A 52 -3.82 7.58 -3.48
CA ILE A 52 -4.31 7.24 -4.81
C ILE A 52 -4.73 8.53 -5.50
N ALA A 53 -4.20 8.81 -6.70
CA ALA A 53 -4.46 10.04 -7.43
C ALA A 53 -4.27 11.33 -6.58
N GLY A 54 -3.23 11.35 -5.73
CA GLY A 54 -2.94 12.47 -4.82
C GLY A 54 -3.82 12.54 -3.57
N LYS A 55 -4.83 11.68 -3.43
CA LYS A 55 -5.70 11.62 -2.25
C LYS A 55 -5.18 10.60 -1.24
N ASP A 56 -4.84 11.07 -0.04
CA ASP A 56 -4.48 10.21 1.09
C ASP A 56 -5.66 9.32 1.50
N GLN A 57 -5.44 8.01 1.50
CA GLN A 57 -6.40 6.99 1.96
C GLN A 57 -6.17 6.63 3.42
N GLY A 58 -5.16 7.22 4.07
CA GLY A 58 -4.78 6.96 5.44
C GLY A 58 -3.88 5.73 5.61
N PRO A 59 -3.70 5.27 6.86
CA PRO A 59 -2.99 4.04 7.14
C PRO A 59 -3.76 2.82 6.59
N LEU A 60 -3.04 1.78 6.22
CA LEU A 60 -3.64 0.55 5.72
C LEU A 60 -4.52 -0.14 6.79
N GLY A 61 -4.24 0.10 8.08
CA GLY A 61 -4.98 -0.43 9.20
C GLY A 61 -4.34 -0.04 10.54
N GLU A 62 -4.71 -0.76 11.59
CA GLU A 62 -4.20 -0.55 12.93
C GLU A 62 -2.71 -0.92 13.06
N GLU A 63 -2.02 -0.26 13.98
CA GLU A 63 -0.62 -0.52 14.31
C GLU A 63 -0.39 -1.96 14.80
N GLY A 64 0.67 -2.58 14.29
CA GLY A 64 1.08 -3.95 14.63
C GLY A 64 0.21 -5.05 14.04
N ARG A 65 -0.86 -4.71 13.29
CA ARG A 65 -1.76 -5.70 12.70
C ARG A 65 -1.32 -6.01 11.27
N ALA A 66 -1.17 -7.31 10.97
CA ALA A 66 -1.01 -7.74 9.59
C ALA A 66 -2.36 -7.70 8.87
N VAL A 67 -2.45 -6.96 7.77
CA VAL A 67 -3.71 -6.83 7.00
C VAL A 67 -3.46 -7.00 5.50
N THR A 68 -4.51 -7.43 4.80
CA THR A 68 -4.62 -7.29 3.35
C THR A 68 -5.79 -6.36 3.05
N ARG A 69 -5.59 -5.35 2.19
CA ARG A 69 -6.69 -4.53 1.65
C ARG A 69 -6.65 -4.48 0.13
N SER A 70 -7.83 -4.37 -0.45
CA SER A 70 -8.04 -4.17 -1.87
C SER A 70 -8.70 -2.81 -2.08
N PHE A 71 -8.24 -2.08 -3.09
CA PHE A 71 -8.75 -0.78 -3.49
C PHE A 71 -9.17 -0.86 -4.94
N ASP A 72 -10.41 -0.47 -5.22
CA ASP A 72 -10.89 -0.18 -6.56
C ASP A 72 -10.60 1.29 -6.87
N VAL A 73 -9.72 1.52 -7.84
CA VAL A 73 -9.25 2.84 -8.25
C VAL A 73 -10.23 3.49 -9.25
N THR A 74 -11.04 2.69 -9.94
CA THR A 74 -12.04 3.24 -10.89
C THR A 74 -13.12 4.04 -10.17
N ALA A 75 -13.45 3.64 -8.93
CA ALA A 75 -14.41 4.33 -8.06
C ALA A 75 -13.84 5.59 -7.37
N LEU A 76 -12.54 5.85 -7.50
CA LEU A 76 -11.83 6.96 -6.83
C LEU A 76 -11.42 8.09 -7.80
N ARG A 77 -11.77 7.97 -9.09
CA ARG A 77 -11.58 9.00 -10.11
C ARG A 77 -12.71 10.01 -10.15
#